data_AF-A0A8T4NEG1-F1
#
_entry.id   AF-A0A8T4NEG1-F1
#
_cell.length_a   1.000
_cell.length_b   1.000
_cell.length_c   1.000
_cell.angle_alpha   90.00
_cell.angle_beta   90.00
_cell.angle_gamma   90.00
#
_symmetry.space_group_name_H-M   'P 1'
#
loop_
_entity.id
_entity.type
_entity.pdbx_description
1 polymer ?
#
loop_
_entity_poly.entity_id
_entity_poly.type
_entity_poly.pdbx_seq_one_letter_code
_entity_poly.pdbx_strand_id
1 'polypeptide(L)'
;MLKIINYSPIDYRIWIMGERAREGCNIKRMGLLNENEKKLWEEAMPYIDKRDDAGQAELVSYFTIELMKFFHAIREVVLPAAMLHDVGFYGIDPRDWKNLVRKGKTNGELARRPHQNRGILLVGKLFERVGYPFEEKYQMEVAEIIGDHDTRKLPTSESGRVMRAADLLWRVTYPCIETYHSGKSVESLIEISEKNSLEMRHPYSLNDIAKNMGRIELVNSLFWKFKKKSFGALSEKYGPELEKIRKMYDD
;
A
#
# COMPACT_ATOMS: atom_id res chain seq x y z
N MET A 1 -23.96 -2.96 14.15
CA MET A 1 -24.02 -1.59 13.58
C MET A 1 -22.64 -1.28 13.01
N LEU A 2 -22.49 -1.23 11.69
CA LEU A 2 -21.20 -0.89 11.07
C LEU A 2 -20.81 0.51 11.53
N LYS A 3 -19.62 0.68 12.14
CA LYS A 3 -19.08 2.01 12.47
C LYS A 3 -19.09 2.84 11.18
N ILE A 4 -19.61 4.06 11.25
CA ILE A 4 -19.45 5.02 10.14
C ILE A 4 -17.95 5.25 9.98
N ILE A 5 -17.39 4.80 8.85
CA ILE A 5 -15.96 4.95 8.56
C ILE A 5 -15.77 6.34 7.97
N ASN A 6 -15.21 7.26 8.76
CA ASN A 6 -14.85 8.58 8.28
C ASN A 6 -13.44 8.58 7.66
N TYR A 7 -13.24 7.76 6.63
CA TYR A 7 -12.02 7.79 5.82
C TYR A 7 -12.05 9.00 4.88
N SER A 8 -10.97 9.78 4.86
CA SER A 8 -10.76 10.86 3.91
C SER A 8 -9.83 10.38 2.79
N PRO A 9 -10.29 10.33 1.54
CA PRO A 9 -9.46 9.89 0.41
C PRO A 9 -8.29 10.84 0.15
N ILE A 10 -7.28 10.33 -0.53
CA ILE A 10 -6.09 11.10 -0.87
C ILE A 10 -6.45 12.26 -1.79
N ASP A 11 -6.10 13.50 -1.41
CA ASP A 11 -6.24 14.63 -2.31
C ASP A 11 -5.06 14.69 -3.30
N TYR A 12 -5.24 14.07 -4.47
CA TYR A 12 -4.23 14.05 -5.53
C TYR A 12 -3.94 15.44 -6.13
N ARG A 13 -4.70 16.50 -5.80
CA ARG A 13 -4.35 17.89 -6.16
C ARG A 13 -3.12 18.38 -5.41
N ILE A 14 -2.91 17.90 -4.19
CA ILE A 14 -1.84 18.34 -3.29
C ILE A 14 -0.88 17.21 -2.86
N TRP A 15 -1.22 15.96 -3.18
CA TRP A 15 -0.36 14.81 -2.95
C TRP A 15 0.81 14.80 -3.94
N ILE A 16 2.03 14.85 -3.41
CA ILE A 16 3.25 14.84 -4.20
C ILE A 16 3.49 13.42 -4.73
N MET A 17 3.78 13.30 -6.02
CA MET A 17 3.97 12.02 -6.71
C MET A 17 5.36 11.90 -7.33
N GLY A 18 5.71 10.71 -7.83
CA GLY A 18 6.99 10.44 -8.49
C GLY A 18 8.16 10.36 -7.50
N GLU A 19 9.37 10.65 -7.96
CA GLU A 19 10.60 10.48 -7.16
C GLU A 19 10.56 11.16 -5.79
N ARG A 20 9.92 12.33 -5.69
CA ARG A 20 9.77 13.02 -4.40
C ARG A 20 8.90 12.26 -3.39
N ALA A 21 7.96 11.45 -3.85
CA ALA A 21 7.16 10.60 -2.96
C ALA A 21 8.02 9.51 -2.29
N ARG A 22 9.09 9.04 -2.96
CA ARG A 22 10.06 8.08 -2.39
C ARG A 22 10.73 8.65 -1.13
N GLU A 23 10.92 9.96 -1.07
CA GLU A 23 11.49 10.65 0.10
C GLU A 23 10.56 10.66 1.33
N GLY A 24 9.32 10.15 1.20
CA GLY A 24 8.30 10.19 2.23
C GLY A 24 7.77 11.62 2.48
N CYS A 25 7.82 12.48 1.46
CA CYS A 25 7.56 13.91 1.62
C CYS A 25 6.13 14.23 2.08
N ASN A 26 5.11 13.47 1.66
CA ASN A 26 3.72 13.68 2.05
C ASN A 26 3.51 13.29 3.52
N ILE A 27 3.92 12.08 3.92
CA ILE A 27 3.72 11.60 5.29
C ILE A 27 4.56 12.40 6.30
N LYS A 28 5.75 12.88 5.90
CA LYS A 28 6.56 13.81 6.69
C LYS A 28 5.89 15.18 6.80
N ARG A 29 5.40 15.74 5.70
CA ARG A 29 4.65 17.01 5.69
C ARG A 29 3.40 16.97 6.57
N MET A 30 2.72 15.83 6.61
CA MET A 30 1.54 15.62 7.45
C MET A 30 1.87 15.36 8.93
N GLY A 31 3.15 15.25 9.29
CA GLY A 31 3.57 15.00 10.68
C GLY A 31 3.19 13.60 11.20
N LEU A 32 3.03 12.62 10.31
CA LEU A 32 2.51 11.29 10.67
C LEU A 32 3.57 10.35 11.24
N LEU A 33 4.86 10.69 11.08
CA LEU A 33 5.99 9.90 11.57
C LEU A 33 6.61 10.54 12.81
N ASN A 34 6.97 9.71 13.80
CA ASN A 34 7.83 10.11 14.90
C ASN A 34 9.32 10.16 14.47
N GLU A 35 10.21 10.61 15.34
CA GLU A 35 11.63 10.79 15.01
C GLU A 35 12.36 9.49 14.67
N ASN A 36 12.02 8.37 15.31
CA ASN A 36 12.65 7.07 15.00
C ASN A 36 12.15 6.52 13.66
N GLU A 37 10.87 6.70 13.36
CA GLU A 37 10.28 6.33 12.07
C GLU A 37 10.86 7.18 10.93
N LYS A 38 11.10 8.49 11.15
CA LYS A 38 11.79 9.35 10.17
C LYS A 38 13.20 8.86 9.89
N LYS A 39 13.99 8.56 10.94
CA LYS A 39 15.34 8.01 10.79
C LYS A 39 15.34 6.68 10.05
N LEU A 40 14.40 5.79 10.38
CA LEU A 40 14.23 4.52 9.67
C LEU A 40 13.91 4.75 8.19
N TRP A 41 13.05 5.72 7.87
CA TRP A 41 12.73 6.08 6.49
C TRP A 41 13.97 6.54 5.73
N GLU A 42 14.74 7.44 6.33
CA GLU A 42 15.94 8.02 5.74
C GLU A 42 17.01 6.96 5.46
N GLU A 43 17.26 6.06 6.42
CA GLU A 43 18.19 4.93 6.24
C GLU A 43 17.68 3.91 5.20
N ALA A 44 16.36 3.73 5.08
CA ALA A 44 15.76 2.80 4.14
C ALA A 44 15.65 3.35 2.70
N MET A 45 15.75 4.67 2.52
CA MET A 45 15.56 5.36 1.24
C MET A 45 16.37 4.76 0.06
N PRO A 46 17.61 4.28 0.25
CA PRO A 46 18.36 3.61 -0.81
C PRO A 46 17.77 2.28 -1.28
N TYR A 47 16.79 1.70 -0.58
CA TYR A 47 16.24 0.37 -0.82
C TYR A 47 14.75 0.32 -1.13
N ILE A 48 13.99 1.39 -0.85
CA ILE A 48 12.55 1.48 -1.11
C ILE A 48 12.22 1.77 -2.59
N ASP A 49 11.00 1.40 -3.00
CA ASP A 49 10.39 1.66 -4.32
C ASP A 49 11.28 1.26 -5.52
N LYS A 50 11.98 0.12 -5.41
CA LYS A 50 12.94 -0.36 -6.42
C LYS A 50 12.31 -1.04 -7.62
N ARG A 51 10.97 -1.09 -7.67
CA ARG A 51 10.24 -1.58 -8.84
C ARG A 51 9.85 -0.45 -9.78
N ASP A 52 10.42 0.75 -9.60
CA ASP A 52 10.07 1.95 -10.36
C ASP A 52 8.57 2.29 -10.19
N ASP A 53 8.18 2.32 -8.91
CA ASP A 53 6.84 2.55 -8.37
C ASP A 53 6.88 3.55 -7.20
N ALA A 54 7.50 4.70 -7.46
CA ALA A 54 7.75 5.72 -6.44
C ALA A 54 6.47 6.15 -5.68
N GLY A 55 6.59 6.19 -4.36
CA GLY A 55 5.50 6.48 -3.43
C GLY A 55 4.74 5.25 -2.94
N GLN A 56 5.13 4.04 -3.36
CA GLN A 56 4.49 2.81 -2.88
C GLN A 56 4.67 2.63 -1.38
N ALA A 57 5.90 2.68 -0.87
CA ALA A 57 6.15 2.57 0.57
C ALA A 57 5.43 3.68 1.35
N GLU A 58 5.38 4.91 0.80
CA GLU A 58 4.71 6.07 1.41
C GLU A 58 3.20 5.85 1.56
N LEU A 59 2.54 5.43 0.49
CA LEU A 59 1.11 5.17 0.50
C LEU A 59 0.74 3.98 1.38
N VAL A 60 1.52 2.90 1.35
CA VAL A 60 1.30 1.75 2.25
C VAL A 60 1.47 2.17 3.71
N SER A 61 2.44 3.04 4.01
CA SER A 61 2.62 3.60 5.35
C SER A 61 1.46 4.52 5.76
N TYR A 62 0.96 5.36 4.85
CA TYR A 62 -0.22 6.19 5.08
C TYR A 62 -1.47 5.34 5.38
N PHE A 63 -1.78 4.35 4.53
CA PHE A 63 -2.92 3.46 4.76
C PHE A 63 -2.80 2.65 6.04
N THR A 64 -1.58 2.26 6.41
CA THR A 64 -1.31 1.59 7.70
C THR A 64 -1.78 2.47 8.86
N ILE A 65 -1.39 3.74 8.88
CA ILE A 65 -1.77 4.70 9.93
C ILE A 65 -3.29 4.95 9.93
N GLU A 66 -3.92 5.04 8.77
CA GLU A 66 -5.38 5.18 8.67
C GLU A 66 -6.12 3.94 9.20
N LEU A 67 -5.64 2.74 8.85
CA LEU A 67 -6.23 1.47 9.31
C LEU A 67 -6.05 1.28 10.82
N MET A 68 -4.94 1.72 11.40
CA MET A 68 -4.69 1.64 12.85
C MET A 68 -5.73 2.42 13.69
N LYS A 69 -6.48 3.36 13.10
CA LYS A 69 -7.62 4.02 13.78
C LYS A 69 -8.76 3.05 14.09
N PHE A 70 -8.79 1.89 13.43
CA PHE A 70 -9.87 0.90 13.51
C PHE A 70 -9.41 -0.47 14.02
N PHE A 71 -8.10 -0.76 13.99
CA PHE A 71 -7.51 -2.05 14.35
C PHE A 71 -6.44 -1.88 15.43
N HIS A 72 -6.32 -2.87 16.32
CA HIS A 72 -5.33 -2.86 17.39
C HIS A 72 -4.00 -3.47 16.91
N ALA A 73 -3.31 -2.76 16.02
CA ALA A 73 -1.96 -3.12 15.59
C ALA A 73 -0.89 -2.39 16.42
N ILE A 74 0.25 -3.04 16.63
CA ILE A 74 1.39 -2.46 17.37
C ILE A 74 2.15 -1.53 16.42
N ARG A 75 2.25 -0.24 16.74
CA ARG A 75 2.82 0.79 15.85
C ARG A 75 4.26 0.47 15.47
N GLU A 76 5.05 0.09 16.48
CA GLU A 76 6.46 -0.29 16.40
C GLU A 76 6.69 -1.55 15.56
N VAL A 77 5.63 -2.28 15.21
CA VAL A 77 5.70 -3.42 14.29
C VAL A 77 5.13 -3.04 12.94
N VAL A 78 3.85 -2.63 12.91
CA VAL A 78 3.11 -2.51 11.66
C VAL A 78 3.66 -1.42 10.75
N LEU A 79 4.10 -0.29 11.31
CA LEU A 79 4.59 0.82 10.50
C LEU A 79 5.99 0.54 9.93
N PRO A 80 6.97 0.03 10.70
CA PRO A 80 8.23 -0.46 10.13
C PRO A 80 8.02 -1.56 9.08
N ALA A 81 7.09 -2.50 9.31
CA ALA A 81 6.76 -3.51 8.31
C ALA A 81 6.21 -2.88 7.02
N ALA A 82 5.28 -1.93 7.13
CA ALA A 82 4.74 -1.20 5.98
C ALA A 82 5.81 -0.42 5.20
N MET A 83 6.70 0.27 5.91
CA MET A 83 7.81 1.03 5.31
C MET A 83 8.79 0.15 4.55
N LEU A 84 9.03 -1.07 5.05
CA LEU A 84 10.14 -1.90 4.61
C LEU A 84 9.74 -3.16 3.83
N HIS A 85 8.45 -3.50 3.72
CA HIS A 85 8.02 -4.81 3.18
C HIS A 85 8.61 -5.16 1.80
N ASP A 86 8.81 -4.16 0.95
CA ASP A 86 9.31 -4.33 -0.42
C ASP A 86 10.77 -3.91 -0.63
N VAL A 87 11.54 -3.60 0.43
CA VAL A 87 12.97 -3.20 0.28
C VAL A 87 13.83 -4.29 -0.34
N GLY A 88 13.40 -5.54 -0.25
CA GLY A 88 14.08 -6.67 -0.85
C GLY A 88 14.01 -6.72 -2.38
N PHE A 89 13.20 -5.87 -3.02
CA PHE A 89 13.30 -5.64 -4.47
C PHE A 89 14.61 -4.94 -4.88
N TYR A 90 15.38 -4.40 -3.91
CA TYR A 90 16.72 -3.90 -4.16
C TYR A 90 17.60 -4.93 -4.88
N GLY A 91 18.18 -4.53 -6.02
CA GLY A 91 19.00 -5.38 -6.86
C GLY A 91 18.24 -6.31 -7.82
N ILE A 92 16.90 -6.19 -7.91
CA ILE A 92 16.09 -6.82 -8.96
C ILE A 92 15.81 -5.80 -10.05
N ASP A 93 15.86 -6.21 -11.32
CA ASP A 93 15.47 -5.35 -12.43
C ASP A 93 13.96 -5.03 -12.33
N PRO A 94 13.55 -3.75 -12.24
CA PRO A 94 12.15 -3.37 -12.12
C PRO A 94 11.29 -3.89 -13.28
N ARG A 95 11.89 -4.11 -14.47
CA ARG A 95 11.19 -4.63 -15.65
C ARG A 95 10.72 -6.06 -15.47
N ASP A 96 11.40 -6.86 -14.67
CA ASP A 96 11.03 -8.26 -14.43
C ASP A 96 9.68 -8.34 -13.73
N TRP A 97 9.50 -7.55 -12.67
CA TRP A 97 8.22 -7.48 -11.95
C TRP A 97 7.11 -6.89 -12.82
N LYS A 98 7.36 -5.76 -13.51
CA LYS A 98 6.37 -5.16 -14.43
C LYS A 98 5.93 -6.15 -15.52
N ASN A 99 6.84 -6.97 -16.04
CA ASN A 99 6.51 -8.03 -17.00
C ASN A 99 5.63 -9.13 -16.41
N LEU A 100 5.85 -9.53 -15.15
CA LEU A 100 4.99 -10.49 -14.45
C LEU A 100 3.59 -9.93 -14.23
N VAL A 101 3.47 -8.66 -13.81
CA VAL A 101 2.19 -7.96 -13.66
C VAL A 101 1.43 -7.94 -14.98
N ARG A 102 2.07 -7.51 -16.07
CA ARG A 102 1.46 -7.46 -17.41
C ARG A 102 0.96 -8.84 -17.88
N LYS A 103 1.67 -9.91 -17.54
CA LYS A 103 1.32 -11.29 -17.90
C LYS A 103 0.31 -11.94 -16.93
N GLY A 104 -0.06 -11.27 -15.84
CA GLY A 104 -0.90 -11.84 -14.79
C GLY A 104 -0.25 -13.00 -14.04
N LYS A 105 1.09 -13.04 -13.98
CA LYS A 105 1.89 -14.15 -13.41
C LYS A 105 2.55 -13.81 -12.07
N THR A 106 1.99 -12.86 -11.32
CA THR A 106 2.57 -12.39 -10.06
C THR A 106 2.33 -13.33 -8.88
N ASN A 107 1.41 -14.29 -8.99
CA ASN A 107 1.01 -15.16 -7.86
C ASN A 107 1.97 -16.32 -7.57
N GLY A 108 3.03 -16.51 -8.36
CA GLY A 108 3.99 -17.58 -8.17
C GLY A 108 4.92 -17.30 -6.98
N GLU A 109 5.05 -18.26 -6.07
CA GLU A 109 5.96 -18.16 -4.93
C GLU A 109 7.42 -17.93 -5.37
N LEU A 110 7.85 -18.54 -6.48
CA LEU A 110 9.18 -18.34 -7.08
C LEU A 110 9.49 -16.88 -7.43
N ALA A 111 8.47 -16.10 -7.79
CA ALA A 111 8.65 -14.69 -8.13
C ALA A 111 8.68 -13.76 -6.90
N ARG A 112 8.07 -14.18 -5.78
CA ARG A 112 7.89 -13.37 -4.56
C ARG A 112 8.89 -13.71 -3.46
N ARG A 113 9.24 -14.99 -3.30
CA ARG A 113 10.15 -15.44 -2.24
C ARG A 113 11.51 -14.72 -2.26
N PRO A 114 12.14 -14.41 -3.42
CA PRO A 114 13.43 -13.73 -3.44
C PRO A 114 13.42 -12.35 -2.78
N HIS A 115 12.39 -11.52 -3.03
CA HIS A 115 12.32 -10.19 -2.42
C HIS A 115 12.04 -10.28 -0.93
N GLN A 116 11.20 -11.21 -0.50
CA GLN A 116 10.91 -11.40 0.93
C GLN A 116 12.15 -11.83 1.73
N ASN A 117 12.90 -12.80 1.21
CA ASN A 117 14.13 -13.27 1.85
C ASN A 117 15.19 -12.17 1.95
N ARG A 118 15.37 -11.39 0.87
CA ARG A 118 16.28 -10.23 0.90
C ARG A 118 15.79 -9.13 1.83
N GLY A 119 14.47 -8.91 1.88
CA GLY A 119 13.81 -7.95 2.74
C GLY A 119 14.17 -8.18 4.21
N ILE A 120 14.04 -9.42 4.70
CA ILE A 120 14.42 -9.78 6.08
C ILE A 120 15.88 -9.38 6.38
N LEU A 121 16.80 -9.72 5.49
CA LEU A 121 18.24 -9.44 5.69
C LEU A 121 18.54 -7.94 5.72
N LEU A 122 17.87 -7.15 4.87
CA LEU A 122 18.04 -5.69 4.84
C LEU A 122 17.43 -5.03 6.07
N VAL A 123 16.26 -5.50 6.49
CA VAL A 123 15.54 -4.98 7.65
C VAL A 123 16.36 -5.15 8.93
N GLY A 124 16.98 -6.31 9.14
CA GLY A 124 17.87 -6.52 10.30
C GLY A 124 19.02 -5.49 10.34
N LYS A 125 19.67 -5.25 9.19
CA LYS A 125 20.75 -4.25 9.09
C LYS A 125 20.26 -2.81 9.31
N LEU A 126 19.04 -2.49 8.86
CA LEU A 126 18.44 -1.17 9.09
C LEU A 126 18.12 -0.96 10.57
N PHE A 127 17.58 -1.99 11.23
CA PHE A 127 17.27 -1.94 12.66
C PHE A 127 18.53 -1.80 13.52
N GLU A 128 19.62 -2.52 13.18
CA GLU A 128 20.91 -2.36 13.86
C GLU A 128 21.46 -0.93 13.76
N ARG A 129 21.29 -0.27 12.61
CA ARG A 129 21.80 1.10 12.40
C ARG A 129 20.96 2.15 13.12
N VAL A 130 19.64 2.00 13.10
CA VAL A 130 18.71 3.01 13.62
C VAL A 130 18.42 2.77 15.10
N GLY A 131 18.52 1.53 15.58
CA GLY A 131 18.11 1.13 16.92
C GLY A 131 16.58 1.10 17.11
N TYR A 132 15.82 1.00 16.01
CA TYR A 132 14.35 0.98 16.02
C TYR A 132 13.83 -0.08 15.05
N PRO A 133 12.85 -0.91 15.44
CA PRO A 133 12.18 -0.99 16.75
C PRO A 133 13.11 -1.35 17.91
N PHE A 134 12.80 -0.87 19.12
CA PHE A 134 13.67 -1.07 20.29
C PHE A 134 13.64 -2.49 20.84
N GLU A 135 12.45 -3.10 20.89
CA GLU A 135 12.29 -4.45 21.45
C GLU A 135 12.56 -5.52 20.38
N GLU A 136 13.39 -6.50 20.71
CA GLU A 136 13.73 -7.63 19.83
C GLU A 136 12.49 -8.36 19.32
N LYS A 137 11.49 -8.57 20.18
CA LYS A 137 10.21 -9.20 19.79
C LYS A 137 9.49 -8.46 18.65
N TYR A 138 9.60 -7.12 18.61
CA TYR A 138 9.01 -6.32 17.54
C TYR A 138 9.83 -6.42 16.26
N GLN A 139 11.16 -6.46 16.36
CA GLN A 139 12.03 -6.70 15.20
C GLN A 139 11.74 -8.07 14.56
N MET A 140 11.58 -9.11 15.39
CA MET A 140 11.21 -10.45 14.94
C MET A 140 9.84 -10.46 14.25
N GLU A 141 8.82 -9.83 14.83
CA GLU A 141 7.49 -9.77 14.22
C GLU A 141 7.52 -9.01 12.88
N VAL A 142 8.29 -7.93 12.77
CA VAL A 142 8.47 -7.24 11.48
C VAL A 142 9.12 -8.16 10.45
N ALA A 143 10.18 -8.89 10.82
CA ALA A 143 10.84 -9.83 9.94
C ALA A 143 9.88 -10.95 9.48
N GLU A 144 9.04 -11.47 10.37
CA GLU A 144 8.01 -12.46 10.03
C GLU A 144 6.98 -11.91 9.05
N ILE A 145 6.50 -10.69 9.28
CA ILE A 145 5.54 -10.02 8.39
C ILE A 145 6.15 -9.85 6.99
N ILE A 146 7.38 -9.33 6.90
CA ILE A 146 8.06 -9.09 5.62
C ILE A 146 8.37 -10.42 4.91
N GLY A 147 8.81 -11.43 5.66
CA GLY A 147 9.20 -12.73 5.15
C GLY A 147 8.13 -13.49 4.39
N ASP A 148 6.86 -13.18 4.63
CA ASP A 148 5.77 -13.91 4.01
C ASP A 148 4.62 -13.04 3.47
N HIS A 149 4.64 -11.71 3.61
CA HIS A 149 3.51 -10.82 3.25
C HIS A 149 2.81 -11.16 1.92
N ASP A 150 3.58 -11.58 0.93
CA ASP A 150 3.15 -11.82 -0.43
C ASP A 150 2.85 -13.31 -0.76
N THR A 151 3.27 -14.22 0.12
CA THR A 151 3.21 -15.69 -0.07
C THR A 151 2.50 -16.42 1.07
N ARG A 152 2.04 -15.69 2.08
CA ARG A 152 1.57 -16.22 3.36
C ARG A 152 0.44 -17.21 3.17
N LYS A 153 0.57 -18.38 3.82
CA LYS A 153 -0.46 -19.45 3.85
C LYS A 153 -1.12 -19.57 5.23
N LEU A 154 -0.41 -19.21 6.30
CA LEU A 154 -0.83 -19.36 7.69
C LEU A 154 -1.19 -18.04 8.37
N PRO A 155 -2.02 -18.06 9.42
CA PRO A 155 -2.47 -16.85 10.11
C PRO A 155 -1.34 -15.88 10.48
N THR A 156 -1.67 -14.60 10.60
CA THR A 156 -0.74 -13.53 10.94
C THR A 156 -1.21 -12.75 12.15
N SER A 157 -0.30 -11.98 12.75
CA SER A 157 -0.65 -11.05 13.83
C SER A 157 -1.61 -9.96 13.34
N GLU A 158 -2.26 -9.24 14.26
CA GLU A 158 -3.07 -8.06 13.89
C GLU A 158 -2.24 -7.05 13.07
N SER A 159 -0.99 -6.81 13.45
CA SER A 159 -0.05 -5.97 12.71
C SER A 159 0.14 -6.48 11.27
N GLY A 160 0.40 -7.77 11.08
CA GLY A 160 0.53 -8.34 9.73
C GLY A 160 -0.75 -8.24 8.89
N ARG A 161 -1.94 -8.36 9.53
CA ARG A 161 -3.24 -8.16 8.85
C ARG A 161 -3.40 -6.72 8.37
N VAL A 162 -3.06 -5.76 9.22
CA VAL A 162 -3.16 -4.33 8.88
C VAL A 162 -2.17 -3.96 7.78
N MET A 163 -0.91 -4.38 7.89
CA MET A 163 0.11 -4.13 6.86
C MET A 163 -0.34 -4.70 5.51
N ARG A 164 -0.81 -5.97 5.48
CA ARG A 164 -1.30 -6.58 4.24
C ARG A 164 -2.50 -5.84 3.66
N ALA A 165 -3.42 -5.38 4.50
CA ALA A 165 -4.55 -4.57 4.05
C ALA A 165 -4.08 -3.25 3.42
N ALA A 166 -3.10 -2.58 4.02
CA ALA A 166 -2.50 -1.36 3.47
C ALA A 166 -1.81 -1.59 2.10
N ASP A 167 -1.06 -2.68 1.96
CA ASP A 167 -0.44 -3.08 0.68
C ASP A 167 -1.50 -3.36 -0.41
N LEU A 168 -2.60 -4.03 -0.07
CA LEU A 168 -3.71 -4.24 -1.00
C LEU A 168 -4.44 -2.94 -1.38
N LEU A 169 -4.55 -1.98 -0.45
CA LEU A 169 -5.12 -0.65 -0.70
C LEU A 169 -4.26 0.17 -1.67
N TRP A 170 -2.94 0.05 -1.61
CA TRP A 170 -2.08 0.76 -2.57
C TRP A 170 -2.42 0.39 -4.03
N ARG A 171 -2.85 -0.85 -4.30
CA ARG A 171 -3.15 -1.31 -5.66
C ARG A 171 -4.29 -0.56 -6.35
N VAL A 172 -5.17 0.09 -5.59
CA VAL A 172 -6.28 0.88 -6.13
C VAL A 172 -5.98 2.38 -6.26
N THR A 173 -4.77 2.80 -5.87
CA THR A 173 -4.36 4.20 -5.91
C THR A 173 -3.98 4.64 -7.31
N TYR A 174 -4.04 5.95 -7.54
CA TYR A 174 -3.64 6.54 -8.81
C TYR A 174 -2.18 6.21 -9.20
N PRO A 175 -1.17 6.29 -8.30
CA PRO A 175 0.20 5.91 -8.64
C PRO A 175 0.36 4.45 -9.07
N CYS A 176 -0.35 3.50 -8.44
CA CYS A 176 -0.35 2.11 -8.89
C CYS A 176 -0.94 1.99 -10.30
N ILE A 177 -2.11 2.60 -10.53
CA ILE A 177 -2.80 2.59 -11.83
C ILE A 177 -1.91 3.16 -12.92
N GLU A 178 -1.22 4.27 -12.67
CA GLU A 178 -0.29 4.87 -13.62
C GLU A 178 0.91 3.96 -13.91
N THR A 179 1.49 3.36 -12.87
CA THR A 179 2.72 2.57 -12.99
C THR A 179 2.49 1.23 -13.68
N TYR A 180 1.42 0.52 -13.32
CA TYR A 180 1.23 -0.89 -13.70
C TYR A 180 0.11 -1.11 -14.71
N HIS A 181 -0.82 -0.17 -14.83
CA HIS A 181 -2.04 -0.33 -15.60
C HIS A 181 -2.34 0.87 -16.51
N SER A 182 -1.31 1.64 -16.86
CA SER A 182 -1.43 2.72 -17.85
C SER A 182 -1.99 2.18 -19.18
N GLY A 183 -2.93 2.93 -19.74
CA GLY A 183 -3.63 2.55 -20.98
C GLY A 183 -4.83 1.62 -20.84
N LYS A 184 -5.17 1.15 -19.63
CA LYS A 184 -6.42 0.40 -19.39
C LYS A 184 -7.64 1.32 -19.33
N SER A 185 -8.81 0.80 -19.73
CA SER A 185 -10.09 1.49 -19.59
C SER A 185 -10.54 1.54 -18.12
N VAL A 186 -11.51 2.39 -17.81
CA VAL A 186 -12.05 2.53 -16.45
C VAL A 186 -12.66 1.21 -15.97
N GLU A 187 -13.41 0.53 -16.84
CA GLU A 187 -14.07 -0.76 -16.57
C GLU A 187 -13.02 -1.84 -16.27
N SER A 188 -11.98 -1.93 -17.09
CA SER A 188 -10.89 -2.88 -16.88
C SER A 188 -10.14 -2.62 -15.56
N LEU A 189 -9.96 -1.35 -15.19
CA LEU A 189 -9.32 -0.99 -13.92
C LEU A 189 -10.19 -1.34 -12.71
N ILE A 190 -11.51 -1.19 -12.80
CA ILE A 190 -12.45 -1.65 -11.79
C ILE A 190 -12.33 -3.17 -11.62
N GLU A 191 -12.40 -3.94 -12.71
CA GLU A 191 -12.29 -5.40 -12.67
C GLU A 191 -10.96 -5.88 -12.07
N ILE A 192 -9.85 -5.26 -12.49
CA ILE A 192 -8.51 -5.57 -11.96
C ILE A 192 -8.45 -5.29 -10.45
N SER A 193 -8.97 -4.14 -10.03
CA SER A 193 -8.96 -3.70 -8.62
C SER A 193 -9.79 -4.62 -7.73
N GLU A 194 -10.96 -5.04 -8.19
CA GLU A 194 -11.79 -5.99 -7.46
C GLU A 194 -11.14 -7.35 -7.36
N LYS A 195 -10.69 -7.90 -8.48
CA LYS A 195 -10.09 -9.22 -8.53
C LYS A 195 -8.83 -9.33 -7.66
N ASN A 196 -7.98 -8.30 -7.70
CA ASN A 196 -6.65 -8.35 -7.10
C ASN A 196 -6.55 -7.69 -5.73
N SER A 197 -7.60 -6.97 -5.29
CA SER A 197 -7.62 -6.27 -4.01
C SER A 197 -8.97 -6.35 -3.29
N LEU A 198 -10.02 -5.73 -3.84
CA LEU A 198 -11.24 -5.44 -3.07
C LEU A 198 -12.09 -6.67 -2.78
N GLU A 199 -12.14 -7.62 -3.72
CA GLU A 199 -12.97 -8.83 -3.64
C GLU A 199 -12.14 -10.12 -3.69
N MET A 200 -10.82 -10.01 -3.52
CA MET A 200 -9.92 -11.15 -3.45
C MET A 200 -10.30 -12.05 -2.28
N ARG A 201 -10.59 -13.33 -2.57
CA ARG A 201 -10.86 -14.34 -1.54
C ARG A 201 -9.54 -14.99 -1.10
N HIS A 202 -9.06 -14.58 0.06
CA HIS A 202 -7.85 -15.09 0.70
C HIS A 202 -8.08 -15.10 2.22
N PRO A 203 -7.42 -15.95 3.03
CA PRO A 203 -7.48 -15.89 4.50
C PRO A 203 -7.16 -14.51 5.10
N TYR A 204 -6.55 -13.62 4.31
CA TYR A 204 -6.18 -12.25 4.67
C TYR A 204 -6.80 -11.23 3.70
N SER A 205 -7.98 -11.53 3.16
CA SER A 205 -8.76 -10.56 2.39
C SER A 205 -9.03 -9.31 3.23
N LEU A 206 -9.23 -8.17 2.56
CA LEU A 206 -9.66 -6.95 3.21
C LEU A 206 -10.92 -7.22 4.05
N ASN A 207 -10.91 -6.79 5.30
CA ASN A 207 -12.12 -6.71 6.09
C ASN A 207 -13.02 -5.57 5.57
N ASP A 208 -14.25 -5.48 6.05
CA ASP A 208 -15.23 -4.51 5.55
C ASP A 208 -14.76 -3.05 5.65
N ILE A 209 -13.96 -2.73 6.68
CA ILE A 209 -13.41 -1.38 6.85
C ILE A 209 -12.42 -1.05 5.74
N ALA A 210 -11.43 -1.93 5.55
CA ALA A 210 -10.43 -1.74 4.51
C ALA A 210 -11.06 -1.82 3.10
N LYS A 211 -12.07 -2.68 2.89
CA LYS A 211 -12.81 -2.71 1.62
C LYS A 211 -13.49 -1.37 1.33
N ASN A 212 -14.14 -0.78 2.32
CA ASN A 212 -14.78 0.53 2.16
C ASN A 212 -13.75 1.62 1.82
N MET A 213 -12.63 1.69 2.57
CA MET A 213 -11.51 2.59 2.25
C MET A 213 -11.02 2.40 0.81
N GLY A 214 -10.83 1.15 0.38
CA GLY A 214 -10.39 0.82 -0.96
C GLY A 214 -11.38 1.19 -2.05
N ARG A 215 -12.69 1.05 -1.82
CA ARG A 215 -13.71 1.51 -2.77
C ARG A 215 -13.66 3.02 -2.94
N ILE A 216 -13.65 3.76 -1.84
CA ILE A 216 -13.52 5.23 -1.88
C ILE A 216 -12.25 5.63 -2.63
N GLU A 217 -11.12 4.98 -2.34
CA GLU A 217 -9.84 5.33 -2.96
C GLU A 217 -9.76 4.93 -4.44
N LEU A 218 -10.39 3.82 -4.84
CA LEU A 218 -10.52 3.44 -6.25
C LEU A 218 -11.31 4.49 -7.02
N VAL A 219 -12.48 4.89 -6.50
CA VAL A 219 -13.31 5.93 -7.11
C VAL A 219 -12.53 7.24 -7.21
N ASN A 220 -11.85 7.65 -6.14
CA ASN A 220 -11.01 8.84 -6.13
C ASN A 220 -9.92 8.80 -7.21
N SER A 221 -9.20 7.68 -7.31
CA SER A 221 -8.11 7.49 -8.26
C SER A 221 -8.58 7.50 -9.71
N LEU A 222 -9.70 6.83 -10.00
CA LEU A 222 -10.30 6.81 -11.33
C LEU A 222 -10.92 8.16 -11.70
N PHE A 223 -11.58 8.83 -10.77
CA PHE A 223 -12.10 10.18 -10.97
C PHE A 223 -10.97 11.18 -11.20
N TRP A 224 -9.89 11.12 -10.41
CA TRP A 224 -8.72 11.96 -10.60
C TRP A 224 -8.12 11.79 -12.00
N LYS A 225 -7.90 10.54 -12.44
CA LYS A 225 -7.27 10.23 -13.72
C LYS A 225 -8.14 10.52 -14.94
N PHE A 226 -9.41 10.12 -14.89
CA PHE A 226 -10.29 10.10 -16.08
C PHE A 226 -11.37 11.19 -16.06
N LYS A 227 -11.55 11.88 -14.92
CA LYS A 227 -12.53 12.95 -14.73
C LYS A 227 -13.93 12.49 -15.20
N LYS A 228 -14.60 13.29 -16.03
CA LYS A 228 -15.95 12.99 -16.55
C LYS A 228 -16.03 11.63 -17.28
N LYS A 229 -14.93 11.11 -17.83
CA LYS A 229 -14.94 9.83 -18.56
C LYS A 229 -15.17 8.62 -17.67
N SER A 230 -14.92 8.69 -16.35
CA SER A 230 -15.18 7.57 -15.44
C SER A 230 -16.62 7.53 -14.90
N PHE A 231 -17.44 8.56 -15.15
CA PHE A 231 -18.75 8.69 -14.51
C PHE A 231 -19.68 7.53 -14.78
N GLY A 232 -19.78 7.08 -16.04
CA GLY A 232 -20.69 5.99 -16.41
C GLY A 232 -20.41 4.74 -15.57
N ALA A 233 -19.21 4.18 -15.73
CA ALA A 233 -18.77 2.98 -15.02
C ALA A 233 -18.79 3.13 -13.49
N LEU A 234 -18.40 4.29 -12.95
CA LEU A 234 -18.40 4.52 -11.50
C LEU A 234 -19.81 4.69 -10.93
N SER A 235 -20.72 5.36 -11.64
CA SER A 235 -22.08 5.59 -11.17
C SER A 235 -22.89 4.29 -11.07
N GLU A 236 -22.66 3.36 -11.99
CA GLU A 236 -23.32 2.05 -12.02
C GLU A 236 -22.93 1.20 -10.80
N LYS A 237 -21.67 1.29 -10.36
CA LYS A 237 -21.10 0.34 -9.40
C LYS A 237 -20.76 0.92 -8.02
N TYR A 238 -20.35 2.19 -7.99
CA TYR A 238 -19.85 2.90 -6.81
C TYR A 238 -20.51 4.28 -6.68
N GLY A 239 -21.80 4.38 -6.99
CA GLY A 239 -22.56 5.62 -6.94
C GLY A 239 -22.41 6.42 -5.63
N PRO A 240 -22.57 5.78 -4.45
CA PRO A 240 -22.39 6.47 -3.17
C PRO A 240 -20.98 7.03 -2.96
N GLU A 241 -19.94 6.26 -3.28
CA GLU A 241 -18.56 6.71 -3.20
C GLU A 241 -18.29 7.85 -4.19
N LEU A 242 -18.82 7.77 -5.41
CA LEU A 242 -18.69 8.81 -6.44
C LEU A 242 -19.29 10.14 -5.98
N GLU A 243 -20.46 10.12 -5.34
CA GLU A 243 -21.07 11.35 -4.82
C GLU A 243 -20.18 12.01 -3.76
N LYS A 244 -19.59 11.22 -2.86
CA LYS A 244 -18.64 11.72 -1.86
C LYS A 244 -17.41 12.35 -2.50
N ILE A 245 -16.81 11.67 -3.50
CA ILE A 245 -15.63 12.17 -4.21
C ILE A 245 -15.94 13.45 -4.97
N ARG A 246 -17.09 13.54 -5.65
CA ARG A 246 -17.45 14.75 -6.39
C ARG A 246 -17.50 15.99 -5.50
N LYS A 247 -18.15 15.89 -4.34
CA LYS A 247 -18.21 16.99 -3.36
C LYS A 247 -16.82 17.49 -2.99
N MET A 248 -15.88 16.58 -2.72
CA MET A 248 -14.49 16.93 -2.41
C MET A 248 -13.75 17.69 -3.53
N TYR A 249 -14.05 17.44 -4.81
CA TYR A 249 -13.39 18.11 -5.94
C TYR A 249 -14.13 19.37 -6.43
N ASP A 250 -15.41 19.50 -6.08
CA ASP A 250 -16.23 20.68 -6.38
C ASP A 250 -16.02 21.79 -5.33
N ASP A 251 -15.50 21.45 -4.14
CA ASP A 251 -15.00 22.35 -3.08
C ASP A 251 -13.51 22.77 -3.31
#